data_AF-A0AAX3FHK9-F1
#
_entry.id   AF-A0AAX3FHK9-F1
#
_cell.length_a   1.000
_cell.length_b   1.000
_cell.length_c   1.000
_cell.angle_alpha   90.00
_cell.angle_beta   90.00
_cell.angle_gamma   90.00
#
_symmetry.space_group_name_H-M   'P 1'
#
loop_
_entity.id
_entity.type
_entity.pdbx_description
1 polymer ?
#
loop_
_entity_poly.entity_id
_entity_poly.type
_entity_poly.pdbx_seq_one_letter_code
_entity_poly.pdbx_strand_id
1 'polypeptide(L)'
;MKKFSLAVLATITLAACTQDFYSDKGNATVLRSKDLSKDVVELTVRKDNGEVVTMTREYDSHAAVGARVNVTDNYEHKDADLKTIHRYEFK
;
A
#
# COMPACT_ATOMS: atom_id res chain seq x y z
N MET A 1 20.55 34.43 -7.53
CA MET A 1 19.17 33.92 -7.41
C MET A 1 19.16 32.46 -7.82
N LYS A 2 18.95 31.54 -6.88
CA LYS A 2 18.97 30.09 -7.13
C LYS A 2 17.80 29.73 -8.05
N LYS A 3 18.11 29.34 -9.28
CA LYS A 3 17.15 28.76 -10.23
C LYS A 3 16.79 27.36 -9.72
N PHE A 4 15.91 27.28 -8.73
CA PHE A 4 15.28 26.01 -8.39
C PHE A 4 14.43 25.62 -9.58
N SER A 5 14.94 24.64 -10.33
CA SER A 5 14.41 24.20 -11.61
C SER A 5 12.93 23.87 -11.47
N LEU A 6 12.11 24.53 -12.29
CA LEU A 6 10.66 24.35 -12.43
C LEU A 6 10.26 22.86 -12.55
N ALA A 7 11.18 22.03 -13.06
CA ALA A 7 11.04 20.59 -13.18
C ALA A 7 10.81 19.86 -11.84
N VAL A 8 11.40 20.33 -10.73
CA VAL A 8 11.20 19.71 -9.40
C VAL A 8 9.80 19.99 -8.87
N LEU A 9 9.25 21.17 -9.16
CA LEU A 9 7.90 21.55 -8.74
C LEU A 9 6.85 20.71 -9.47
N ALA A 10 7.06 20.44 -10.76
CA ALA A 10 6.15 19.63 -11.58
C ALA A 10 6.13 18.14 -11.17
N THR A 11 7.24 17.57 -10.68
CA THR A 11 7.24 16.18 -10.21
C THR A 11 6.47 15.96 -8.90
N ILE A 12 6.38 17.00 -8.05
CA ILE A 12 5.69 16.90 -6.77
C ILE A 12 4.16 16.91 -6.96
N THR A 13 3.65 17.66 -7.94
CA THR A 13 2.21 17.76 -8.19
C THR A 13 1.61 16.48 -8.78
N LEU A 14 2.32 15.79 -9.68
CA LEU A 14 1.84 14.50 -10.21
C LEU A 14 1.83 13.41 -9.13
N ALA A 15 2.85 13.34 -8.28
CA ALA A 15 2.91 12.36 -7.20
C ALA A 15 1.75 12.54 -6.20
N ALA A 16 1.45 13.80 -5.82
CA ALA A 16 0.36 14.12 -4.90
C ALA A 16 -1.02 13.73 -5.47
N CYS A 17 -1.31 14.05 -6.73
CA CYS A 17 -2.60 13.70 -7.34
C CYS A 17 -2.82 12.18 -7.45
N THR A 18 -1.74 11.42 -7.68
CA THR A 18 -1.85 9.96 -7.70
C THR A 18 -2.02 9.37 -6.29
N GLN A 19 -1.58 10.03 -5.23
CA GLN A 19 -1.79 9.53 -3.87
C GLN A 19 -3.25 9.70 -3.44
N ASP A 20 -3.83 10.88 -3.70
CA ASP A 20 -5.24 11.16 -3.39
C ASP A 20 -6.21 10.31 -4.21
N PHE A 21 -5.90 10.01 -5.49
CA PHE A 21 -6.79 9.15 -6.29
C PHE A 21 -6.83 7.70 -5.77
N TYR A 22 -5.76 7.22 -5.14
CA TYR A 22 -5.64 5.85 -4.67
C TYR A 22 -5.87 5.68 -3.16
N SER A 23 -5.92 6.77 -2.38
CA SER A 23 -6.26 6.71 -0.95
C SER A 23 -7.61 6.05 -0.73
N ASP A 24 -8.58 6.40 -1.57
CA ASP A 24 -9.98 5.97 -1.46
C ASP A 24 -10.25 4.61 -2.11
N LYS A 25 -9.23 3.99 -2.73
CA LYS A 25 -9.36 2.69 -3.40
C LYS A 25 -9.26 1.50 -2.44
N GLY A 26 -8.72 1.73 -1.24
CA GLY A 26 -8.56 0.75 -0.18
C GLY A 26 -9.08 1.27 1.15
N ASN A 27 -9.22 0.38 2.13
CA ASN A 27 -9.62 0.73 3.50
C ASN A 27 -8.47 0.55 4.52
N ALA A 28 -7.26 0.25 4.04
CA ALA A 28 -6.10 0.01 4.88
C ALA A 28 -4.77 0.28 4.16
N THR A 29 -3.70 0.53 4.92
CA THR A 29 -2.33 0.77 4.44
C THR A 29 -1.36 -0.25 5.01
N VAL A 30 -0.52 -0.84 4.16
CA VAL A 30 0.59 -1.72 4.61
C VAL A 30 1.65 -0.89 5.31
N LEU A 31 1.92 -1.17 6.58
CA LEU A 31 2.93 -0.48 7.38
C LEU A 31 4.28 -1.20 7.38
N ARG A 32 4.25 -2.53 7.37
CA ARG A 32 5.44 -3.37 7.44
C ARG A 32 5.23 -4.65 6.66
N SER A 33 6.29 -5.10 6.00
CA SER A 33 6.42 -6.45 5.46
C SER A 33 7.65 -7.11 6.09
N LYS A 34 7.52 -8.38 6.46
CA LYS A 34 8.60 -9.21 6.98
C LYS A 34 8.58 -10.56 6.28
N ASP A 35 9.68 -10.91 5.64
CA ASP A 35 9.80 -12.22 5.01
C ASP A 35 9.82 -13.33 6.06
N LEU A 36 8.93 -14.31 5.90
CA LEU A 36 8.92 -15.55 6.69
C LEU A 36 9.56 -16.70 5.90
N SER A 37 9.42 -16.69 4.58
CA SER A 37 10.07 -17.60 3.64
C SER A 37 10.28 -16.91 2.28
N LYS A 38 10.70 -17.64 1.25
CA LYS A 38 10.84 -17.10 -0.11
C LYS A 38 9.52 -16.60 -0.70
N ASP A 39 8.41 -17.23 -0.33
CA ASP A 39 7.11 -17.01 -0.96
C ASP A 39 6.05 -16.54 0.05
N VAL A 40 6.43 -16.36 1.33
CA VAL A 40 5.50 -16.03 2.41
C VAL A 40 6.02 -14.85 3.21
N VAL A 41 5.14 -13.86 3.41
CA VAL A 41 5.42 -12.66 4.19
C VAL A 41 4.40 -12.49 5.32
N GLU A 42 4.86 -11.89 6.41
CA GLU A 42 4.02 -11.32 7.45
C GLU A 42 3.82 -9.83 7.15
N LEU A 43 2.58 -9.42 6.93
CA LEU A 43 2.21 -8.02 6.75
C LEU A 43 1.56 -7.45 8.00
N THR A 44 2.02 -6.28 8.41
CA THR A 44 1.29 -5.41 9.35
C THR A 44 0.58 -4.33 8.57
N VAL A 45 -0.73 -4.22 8.74
CA VAL A 45 -1.60 -3.33 7.99
C VAL A 45 -2.39 -2.47 8.99
N ARG A 46 -2.56 -1.17 8.68
CA ARG A 46 -3.41 -0.26 9.45
C ARG A 46 -4.64 0.07 8.63
N LYS A 47 -5.81 -0.32 9.12
CA LYS A 47 -7.12 0.08 8.58
C LYS A 47 -7.36 1.57 8.86
N ASP A 48 -8.22 2.20 8.05
CA ASP A 48 -8.52 3.63 8.16
C ASP A 48 -9.26 3.99 9.44
N ASN A 49 -9.95 3.02 10.05
CA ASN A 49 -10.54 3.15 11.38
C ASN A 49 -9.49 3.18 12.51
N GLY A 50 -8.20 3.07 12.19
CA GLY A 50 -7.07 3.08 13.12
C GLY A 50 -6.65 1.70 13.64
N GLU A 51 -7.41 0.65 13.35
CA GLU A 51 -7.10 -0.72 13.74
C GLU A 51 -5.83 -1.21 13.04
N VAL A 52 -4.91 -1.81 13.79
CA VAL A 52 -3.69 -2.41 13.25
C VAL A 52 -3.82 -3.91 13.33
N VAL A 53 -3.68 -4.58 12.18
CA VAL A 53 -3.80 -6.02 12.03
C VAL A 53 -2.53 -6.59 11.45
N THR A 54 -2.22 -7.85 11.81
CA THR A 54 -1.08 -8.59 11.25
C THR A 54 -1.56 -9.93 10.71
N MET A 55 -1.10 -10.27 9.50
CA MET A 55 -1.46 -11.50 8.79
C MET A 55 -0.26 -12.09 8.06
N THR A 56 -0.33 -13.39 7.81
CA THR A 56 0.59 -14.10 6.93
C THR A 56 -0.07 -14.29 5.57
N ARG A 57 0.68 -14.00 4.50
CA ARG A 57 0.20 -14.13 3.12
C ARG A 57 1.29 -14.58 2.16
N GLU A 58 0.88 -15.04 0.99
CA GLU A 58 1.80 -15.25 -0.13
C GLU A 58 2.39 -13.89 -0.57
N TYR A 59 3.67 -13.90 -0.93
CA TYR A 59 4.38 -12.71 -1.39
C TYR A 59 3.71 -12.12 -2.63
N ASP A 60 3.43 -10.83 -2.58
CA ASP A 60 2.85 -10.06 -3.68
C ASP A 60 3.57 -8.72 -3.78
N SER A 61 4.20 -8.47 -4.94
CA SER A 61 4.96 -7.26 -5.20
C SER A 61 4.11 -5.98 -5.13
N HIS A 62 2.78 -6.08 -5.31
CA HIS A 62 1.87 -4.95 -5.26
C HIS A 62 1.44 -4.60 -3.83
N ALA A 63 1.63 -5.51 -2.87
CA ALA A 63 1.31 -5.31 -1.45
C ALA A 63 2.52 -4.79 -0.64
N ALA A 64 3.33 -3.93 -1.28
CA ALA A 64 4.50 -3.33 -0.67
C ALA A 64 4.15 -2.36 0.46
N VAL A 65 5.14 -2.00 1.28
CA VAL A 65 4.97 -0.98 2.33
C VAL A 65 4.51 0.35 1.73
N GLY A 66 3.46 0.93 2.31
CA GLY A 66 2.78 2.12 1.80
C GLY A 66 1.67 1.85 0.80
N ALA A 67 1.52 0.60 0.32
CA ALA A 67 0.42 0.24 -0.57
C ALA A 67 -0.93 0.33 0.16
N ARG A 68 -1.95 0.75 -0.59
CA ARG A 68 -3.36 0.68 -0.17
C ARG A 68 -3.90 -0.70 -0.51
N VAL A 69 -4.63 -1.29 0.43
CA VAL A 69 -5.21 -2.62 0.31
C VAL A 69 -6.65 -2.61 0.85
N ASN A 70 -7.44 -3.61 0.49
CA ASN A 70 -8.75 -3.85 1.08
C ASN A 70 -8.64 -5.02 2.07
N VAL A 71 -8.91 -4.76 3.34
CA VAL A 71 -9.04 -5.77 4.39
C VAL A 71 -10.52 -6.05 4.62
N THR A 72 -10.93 -7.31 4.65
CA THR A 72 -12.31 -7.72 4.96
C THR A 72 -12.71 -7.32 6.38
N ASP A 73 -14.00 -7.05 6.58
CA ASP A 73 -14.54 -6.77 7.92
C ASP A 73 -14.48 -8.01 8.82
N ASN A 74 -14.78 -9.18 8.24
CA ASN A 74 -14.54 -10.48 8.87
C ASN A 74 -13.08 -10.85 8.66
N TYR A 75 -12.25 -10.50 9.64
CA TYR A 75 -10.81 -10.73 9.61
C TYR A 75 -10.45 -12.05 10.30
N GLU A 76 -10.02 -13.04 9.52
CA GLU A 76 -9.63 -14.38 10.00
C GLU A 76 -8.10 -14.60 10.00
N HIS A 77 -7.31 -13.55 9.79
CA HIS A 77 -5.84 -13.57 9.67
C HIS A 77 -5.32 -14.44 8.51
N LYS A 78 -6.07 -14.55 7.42
CA LYS A 78 -5.73 -15.34 6.23
C LYS A 78 -5.43 -14.43 5.03
N ASP A 79 -4.71 -14.97 4.05
CA ASP A 79 -4.40 -14.29 2.79
C ASP A 79 -5.65 -13.71 2.09
N ALA A 80 -6.75 -14.48 2.06
CA ALA A 80 -8.01 -14.07 1.44
C ALA A 80 -8.67 -12.83 2.10
N ASP A 81 -8.26 -12.48 3.32
CA ASP A 81 -8.79 -11.32 4.03
C ASP A 81 -8.23 -10.01 3.49
N LEU A 82 -7.18 -10.06 2.65
CA LEU A 82 -6.55 -8.89 2.06
C LEU A 82 -6.57 -8.98 0.54
N LYS A 83 -7.17 -7.99 -0.11
CA LYS A 83 -7.11 -7.80 -1.57
C LYS A 83 -6.19 -6.65 -1.91
N THR A 84 -5.11 -6.95 -2.61
CA THR A 84 -4.17 -5.94 -3.09
C THR A 84 -4.81 -5.09 -4.19
N ILE A 85 -4.56 -3.79 -4.16
CA ILE A 85 -4.98 -2.90 -5.23
C ILE A 85 -3.84 -2.80 -6.20
N HIS A 86 -4.01 -3.41 -7.37
CA HIS A 86 -3.00 -3.34 -8.41
C HIS A 86 -3.05 -1.94 -8.99
N ARG A 87 -2.05 -1.11 -8.67
CA ARG A 87 -1.79 0.08 -9.48
C ARG A 87 -1.39 -0.42 -10.86
N TYR A 88 -2.04 0.06 -11.91
CA TYR A 88 -1.52 -0.12 -13.27
C TYR A 88 -0.09 0.41 -13.24
N GLU A 89 0.88 -0.50 -13.39
CA GLU A 89 2.27 -0.11 -13.60
C GLU A 89 2.25 0.80 -14.83
N PHE A 90 2.54 2.08 -14.64
CA PHE A 90 2.74 3.00 -15.76
C PHE A 90 3.92 2.45 -16.54
N LYS A 91 3.63 1.73 -17.64
CA LYS A 91 4.59 1.40 -18.69
C LYS A 91 5.00 2.66 -19.43
#